data_AF-C2CG25-F1
#
_entry.id   AF-C2CG25-F1
#
_cell.length_a   1.000
_cell.length_b   1.000
_cell.length_c   1.000
_cell.angle_alpha   90.00
_cell.angle_beta   90.00
_cell.angle_gamma   90.00
#
_symmetry.space_group_name_H-M   'P 1'
#
loop_
_entity.id
_entity.type
_entity.pdbx_description
1 polymer ?
#
loop_
_entity_poly.entity_id
_entity_poly.type
_entity_poly.pdbx_seq_one_letter_code
_entity_poly.pdbx_strand_id
1 'polypeptide(L)'
;MKFGIRKPSLKRKIKAKTTGKMKRSLNKAIKPGYGKKGMGILKNPEKAAYNKVYHETTTSIRDIFNTSTTKKVSSSSKEEIVESQPSYTISAEELYEWNPDFYPNKEENEALNLYYDSINRMREFRKTNPSADQINLYIENSKDNFKGLKGVLKYWERVNQSIPPNVPIRSETIDILMRCNKVKEAKKLYEDLKCLGVYDNCPELELRIKNMIEHYPENMYAVIEYISNNMGVEQTKARKELNEKIDSTTLTRILNRSYFINKKKKDGKNFLYLNDKYAFN
;
A
#
# COMPACT_ATOMS: atom_id res chain seq x y z
N MET A 1 17.50 -35.92 -19.54
CA MET A 1 17.06 -34.69 -18.83
C MET A 1 16.80 -33.58 -19.83
N LYS A 2 16.13 -32.48 -19.45
CA LYS A 2 15.96 -31.29 -20.30
C LYS A 2 16.79 -30.15 -19.73
N PHE A 3 17.44 -29.38 -20.60
CA PHE A 3 18.22 -28.20 -20.23
C PHE A 3 17.54 -26.93 -20.78
N GLY A 4 17.61 -25.83 -20.03
CA GLY A 4 17.08 -24.53 -20.47
C GLY A 4 15.64 -24.25 -20.05
N ILE A 5 14.92 -23.44 -20.85
CA ILE A 5 13.64 -22.86 -20.43
C ILE A 5 12.54 -23.93 -20.33
N ARG A 6 11.94 -24.06 -19.13
CA ARG A 6 10.80 -24.96 -18.94
C ARG A 6 9.54 -24.42 -19.62
N LYS A 7 8.87 -25.28 -20.41
CA LYS A 7 7.60 -24.92 -21.07
C LYS A 7 6.50 -24.65 -20.04
N PRO A 8 5.96 -23.42 -19.94
CA PRO A 8 4.82 -23.17 -19.07
C PRO A 8 3.57 -23.85 -19.63
N SER A 9 2.70 -24.34 -18.75
CA SER A 9 1.37 -24.81 -19.13
C SER A 9 0.31 -24.14 -18.26
N LEU A 10 -0.54 -23.30 -18.88
CA LEU A 10 -1.57 -22.54 -18.18
C LEU A 10 -2.55 -23.45 -17.43
N LYS A 11 -3.01 -24.52 -18.08
CA LYS A 11 -3.92 -25.51 -17.49
C LYS A 11 -3.36 -26.13 -16.21
N ARG A 12 -2.05 -26.49 -16.19
CA ARG A 12 -1.41 -27.06 -14.99
C ARG A 12 -1.23 -26.00 -13.91
N LYS A 13 -0.89 -24.76 -14.26
CA LYS A 13 -0.77 -23.65 -13.30
C LYS A 13 -2.10 -23.37 -12.60
N ILE A 14 -3.20 -23.29 -13.34
CA ILE A 14 -4.53 -23.04 -12.77
C ILE A 14 -4.95 -24.21 -11.88
N LYS A 15 -4.79 -25.46 -12.36
CA LYS A 15 -5.11 -26.68 -11.59
C LYS A 15 -4.30 -26.78 -10.28
N ALA A 16 -3.03 -26.38 -10.29
CA ALA A 16 -2.19 -26.38 -9.09
C ALA A 16 -2.65 -25.36 -8.03
N LYS A 17 -3.27 -24.26 -8.46
CA LYS A 17 -3.80 -23.21 -7.58
C LYS A 17 -5.21 -23.50 -7.06
N THR A 18 -6.03 -24.24 -7.81
CA THR A 18 -7.40 -24.59 -7.43
C THR A 18 -7.46 -25.98 -6.79
N THR A 19 -7.89 -26.99 -7.56
CA THR A 19 -8.13 -28.36 -7.09
C THR A 19 -6.90 -29.01 -6.47
N GLY A 20 -5.70 -28.73 -7.00
CA GLY A 20 -4.45 -29.24 -6.46
C GLY A 20 -4.03 -28.61 -5.14
N LYS A 21 -4.47 -27.38 -4.83
CA LYS A 21 -4.23 -26.75 -3.52
C LYS A 21 -5.12 -27.40 -2.46
N MET A 22 -6.41 -27.53 -2.76
CA MET A 22 -7.39 -28.17 -1.88
C MET A 22 -7.06 -29.64 -1.58
N LYS A 23 -6.65 -30.43 -2.57
CA LYS A 23 -6.21 -31.81 -2.33
C LYS A 23 -4.97 -31.90 -1.44
N ARG A 24 -4.03 -30.95 -1.56
CA ARG A 24 -2.81 -30.93 -0.74
C ARG A 24 -3.10 -30.53 0.70
N SER A 25 -3.99 -29.58 0.95
CA SER A 25 -4.37 -29.20 2.32
C SER A 25 -5.07 -30.34 3.05
N LEU A 26 -5.99 -31.04 2.38
CA LEU A 26 -6.65 -32.22 2.95
C LEU A 26 -5.65 -33.34 3.26
N ASN A 27 -4.74 -33.67 2.34
CA ASN A 27 -3.72 -34.69 2.59
C ASN A 27 -2.74 -34.28 3.71
N LYS A 28 -2.47 -32.98 3.88
CA LYS A 28 -1.61 -32.49 4.97
C LYS A 28 -2.28 -32.63 6.34
N ALA A 29 -3.62 -32.51 6.40
CA ALA A 29 -4.38 -32.70 7.62
C ALA A 29 -4.57 -34.18 7.99
N ILE A 30 -4.70 -35.06 6.99
CA ILE A 30 -5.05 -36.47 7.21
C ILE A 30 -3.82 -37.38 7.34
N LYS A 31 -2.74 -37.11 6.58
CA LYS A 31 -1.59 -38.01 6.50
C LYS A 31 -0.42 -37.47 7.33
N PRO A 32 0.00 -38.17 8.41
CA PRO A 32 1.17 -37.75 9.17
C PRO A 32 2.41 -37.72 8.27
N GLY A 33 3.18 -36.62 8.34
CA GLY A 33 4.38 -36.43 7.53
C GLY A 33 4.16 -35.95 6.09
N TYR A 34 2.93 -35.86 5.58
CA TYR A 34 2.68 -35.38 4.22
C TYR A 34 3.01 -33.87 4.09
N GLY A 35 3.86 -33.52 3.12
CA GLY A 35 4.27 -32.14 2.87
C GLY A 35 5.30 -31.57 3.86
N LYS A 36 5.90 -32.39 4.73
CA LYS A 36 7.09 -32.02 5.51
C LYS A 36 8.35 -32.00 4.64
N LYS A 37 9.31 -31.13 4.96
CA LYS A 37 10.62 -31.03 4.29
C LYS A 37 11.35 -32.38 4.42
N GLY A 38 12.05 -32.83 3.37
CA GLY A 38 12.80 -34.09 3.36
C GLY A 38 12.01 -35.38 3.04
N MET A 39 10.68 -35.37 3.18
CA MET A 39 9.84 -36.57 2.98
C MET A 39 9.89 -37.17 1.57
N GLY A 40 10.26 -36.37 0.56
CA GLY A 40 10.44 -36.82 -0.81
C GLY A 40 11.64 -37.76 -1.00
N ILE A 41 12.73 -37.53 -0.25
CA ILE A 41 13.93 -38.37 -0.28
C ILE A 41 13.65 -39.70 0.39
N LEU A 42 12.95 -39.67 1.54
CA LEU A 42 12.59 -40.88 2.29
C LEU A 42 11.61 -41.79 1.51
N LYS A 43 10.64 -41.18 0.79
CA LYS A 43 9.59 -41.93 0.09
C LYS A 43 9.99 -42.38 -1.32
N ASN A 44 10.77 -41.57 -2.05
CA ASN A 44 11.22 -41.89 -3.40
C ASN A 44 12.52 -41.11 -3.73
N PRO A 45 13.68 -41.67 -3.34
CA PRO A 45 14.97 -40.97 -3.46
C PRO A 45 15.37 -40.72 -4.91
N GLU A 46 15.09 -41.66 -5.83
CA GLU A 46 15.39 -41.53 -7.26
C GLU A 46 14.68 -40.30 -7.87
N LYS A 47 13.38 -40.16 -7.60
CA LYS A 47 12.59 -39.03 -8.08
C LYS A 47 13.00 -37.71 -7.44
N ALA A 48 13.43 -37.74 -6.17
CA ALA A 48 13.94 -36.55 -5.49
C ALA A 48 15.24 -36.06 -6.12
N ALA A 49 16.18 -36.96 -6.40
CA ALA A 49 17.43 -36.66 -7.10
C ALA A 49 17.16 -36.12 -8.51
N TYR A 50 16.30 -36.79 -9.29
CA TYR A 50 15.90 -36.33 -10.61
C TYR A 50 15.29 -34.92 -10.60
N ASN A 51 14.37 -34.64 -9.66
CA ASN A 51 13.74 -33.32 -9.57
C ASN A 51 14.73 -32.23 -9.16
N LYS A 52 15.70 -32.55 -8.29
CA LYS A 52 16.76 -31.60 -7.89
C LYS A 52 17.59 -31.19 -9.10
N VAL A 53 18.14 -32.17 -9.83
CA VAL A 53 18.94 -31.89 -11.02
C VAL A 53 18.09 -31.21 -12.11
N TYR A 54 16.82 -31.60 -12.30
CA TYR A 54 15.90 -30.93 -13.22
C TYR A 54 15.66 -29.45 -12.86
N HIS A 55 15.55 -29.11 -11.57
CA HIS A 55 15.37 -27.72 -11.11
C HIS A 55 16.64 -26.87 -11.23
N GLU A 56 17.82 -27.47 -11.06
CA GLU A 56 19.11 -26.79 -11.24
C GLU A 56 19.44 -26.58 -12.72
N THR A 57 19.02 -27.51 -13.60
CA THR A 57 19.34 -27.50 -15.04
C THR A 57 18.28 -26.82 -15.91
N THR A 58 17.15 -26.40 -15.35
CA THR A 58 16.07 -25.69 -16.08
C THR A 58 15.73 -24.34 -15.46
N THR A 59 15.45 -23.36 -16.32
CA THR A 59 15.08 -22.01 -15.89
C THR A 59 13.62 -21.72 -16.19
N SER A 60 12.94 -21.02 -15.28
CA SER A 60 11.59 -20.53 -15.51
C SER A 60 11.63 -19.19 -16.25
N ILE A 61 10.73 -19.01 -17.22
CA ILE A 61 10.50 -17.69 -17.84
C ILE A 61 10.24 -16.62 -16.76
N ARG A 62 9.53 -16.96 -15.68
CA ARG A 62 9.27 -16.04 -14.56
C ARG A 62 10.53 -15.63 -13.79
N ASP A 63 11.51 -16.52 -13.70
CA ASP A 63 12.73 -16.23 -12.94
C ASP A 63 13.62 -15.30 -13.76
N ILE A 64 13.61 -15.44 -15.09
CA ILE A 64 14.28 -14.53 -16.05
C ILE A 64 13.65 -13.12 -16.05
N PHE A 65 12.32 -13.02 -15.98
CA PHE A 65 11.63 -11.71 -15.88
C PHE A 65 11.73 -11.06 -14.48
N ASN A 66 12.09 -11.82 -13.46
CA ASN A 66 12.31 -11.31 -12.10
C ASN A 66 13.78 -10.92 -11.83
N THR A 67 14.72 -11.20 -12.77
CA THR A 67 16.16 -10.93 -12.60
C THR A 67 16.65 -9.58 -13.14
N SER A 68 15.79 -8.70 -13.64
CA SER A 68 16.17 -7.36 -14.09
C SER A 68 16.27 -6.31 -12.97
N THR A 69 16.18 -6.71 -11.70
CA THR A 69 16.42 -5.82 -10.56
C THR A 69 17.44 -6.45 -9.60
N THR A 70 18.66 -5.91 -9.65
CA THR A 70 19.68 -5.85 -8.58
C THR A 70 20.09 -7.16 -7.88
N LYS A 71 21.39 -7.47 -7.97
CA LYS A 71 22.09 -8.51 -7.19
C LYS A 71 21.69 -8.47 -5.71
N LYS A 72 21.17 -9.58 -5.19
CA LYS A 72 21.04 -9.85 -3.75
C LYS A 72 21.78 -11.14 -3.42
N VAL A 73 22.75 -11.01 -2.51
CA VAL A 73 23.55 -12.12 -1.95
C VAL A 73 22.63 -13.12 -1.26
N SER A 74 22.97 -14.40 -1.42
CA SER A 74 22.23 -15.60 -1.04
C SER A 74 22.07 -15.79 0.47
N SER A 75 20.82 -15.96 0.93
CA SER A 75 20.49 -16.55 2.23
C SER A 75 20.19 -18.05 2.09
N SER A 76 21.01 -18.87 2.72
CA SER A 76 20.82 -20.32 2.87
C SER A 76 19.81 -20.64 3.98
N SER A 77 18.93 -21.61 3.67
CA SER A 77 18.27 -22.57 4.57
C SER A 77 17.42 -22.09 5.76
N LYS A 78 16.09 -22.20 5.60
CA LYS A 78 15.12 -22.44 6.68
C LYS A 78 15.18 -23.89 7.17
N GLU A 79 15.20 -24.10 8.48
CA GLU A 79 14.50 -25.22 9.13
C GLU A 79 13.51 -24.65 10.16
N GLU A 80 12.28 -25.16 10.12
CA GLU A 80 11.18 -24.84 11.03
C GLU A 80 11.19 -25.85 12.18
N ILE A 81 11.37 -25.37 13.42
CA ILE A 81 10.85 -26.01 14.63
C ILE A 81 9.65 -25.17 15.06
N VAL A 82 8.49 -25.80 15.17
CA VAL A 82 7.29 -25.22 15.78
C VAL A 82 7.21 -25.80 17.18
N GLU A 83 7.69 -25.09 18.19
CA GLU A 83 7.14 -25.17 19.56
C GLU A 83 7.70 -24.02 20.41
N SER A 84 6.81 -23.27 21.06
CA SER A 84 7.01 -22.00 21.79
C SER A 84 7.53 -20.84 20.92
N GLN A 85 6.87 -19.69 20.99
CA GLN A 85 7.49 -18.45 20.50
C GLN A 85 8.81 -18.30 21.26
N PRO A 86 10.00 -18.29 20.63
CA PRO A 86 11.14 -17.74 21.31
C PRO A 86 10.82 -16.26 21.45
N SER A 87 10.41 -15.86 22.65
CA SER A 87 10.62 -14.48 23.06
C SER A 87 12.12 -14.29 22.96
N TYR A 88 12.60 -13.77 21.83
CA TYR A 88 13.83 -13.00 21.82
C TYR A 88 13.51 -11.69 22.55
N THR A 89 13.19 -11.81 23.84
CA THR A 89 13.61 -10.81 24.80
C THR A 89 15.12 -11.00 24.84
N ILE A 90 15.81 -10.39 23.87
CA ILE A 90 17.18 -9.96 24.11
C ILE A 90 17.06 -9.18 25.41
N SER A 91 17.74 -9.63 26.46
CA SER A 91 17.67 -8.93 27.73
C SER A 91 18.20 -7.51 27.51
N ALA A 92 17.69 -6.55 28.29
CA ALA A 92 18.19 -5.18 28.19
C ALA A 92 19.73 -5.15 28.40
N GLU A 93 20.24 -6.12 29.16
CA GLU A 93 21.66 -6.36 29.43
C GLU A 93 22.45 -6.85 28.20
N GLU A 94 21.92 -7.79 27.40
CA GLU A 94 22.60 -8.29 26.18
C GLU A 94 22.65 -7.24 25.04
N LEU A 95 21.71 -6.30 25.02
CA LEU A 95 21.73 -5.13 24.12
C LEU A 95 22.71 -4.05 24.56
N TYR A 96 23.00 -3.96 25.86
CA TYR A 96 23.91 -2.98 26.48
C TYR A 96 25.38 -3.24 26.10
N GLU A 97 25.73 -4.50 25.85
CA GLU A 97 27.10 -4.89 25.47
C GLU A 97 27.48 -4.50 24.04
N TRP A 98 26.51 -4.30 23.14
CA TRP A 98 26.78 -4.11 21.72
C TRP A 98 26.97 -2.64 21.30
N ASN A 99 26.30 -1.70 21.97
CA ASN A 99 26.54 -0.25 21.85
C ASN A 99 25.73 0.51 22.94
N PRO A 100 26.36 1.06 23.99
CA PRO A 100 25.67 1.71 25.12
C PRO A 100 24.80 2.93 24.75
N ASP A 101 25.02 3.53 23.58
CA ASP A 101 24.24 4.66 23.06
C ASP A 101 23.11 4.22 22.09
N PHE A 102 22.94 2.92 21.86
CA PHE A 102 22.10 2.37 20.80
C PHE A 102 20.80 1.75 21.31
N TYR A 103 19.99 2.58 21.98
CA TYR A 103 18.56 2.32 22.08
C TYR A 103 17.80 3.62 21.87
N PRO A 104 16.72 3.63 21.05
CA PRO A 104 15.80 4.74 21.11
C PRO A 104 15.36 4.88 22.58
N ASN A 105 15.48 6.07 23.15
CA ASN A 105 14.92 6.29 24.48
C ASN A 105 13.40 5.99 24.45
N LYS A 106 12.76 5.90 25.61
CA LYS A 106 11.33 5.57 25.69
C LYS A 106 10.48 6.44 24.74
N GLU A 107 10.78 7.73 24.64
CA GLU A 107 10.08 8.68 23.76
C GLU A 107 10.30 8.39 22.27
N GLU A 108 11.51 7.99 21.87
CA GLU A 108 11.86 7.65 20.49
C GLU A 108 11.25 6.30 20.07
N ASN A 109 11.21 5.33 20.99
CA ASN A 109 10.49 4.07 20.79
C ASN A 109 8.98 4.31 20.65
N GLU A 110 8.40 5.17 21.49
CA GLU A 110 7.01 5.59 21.36
C GLU A 110 6.75 6.29 20.02
N ALA A 111 7.66 7.15 19.55
CA ALA A 111 7.53 7.81 18.25
C ALA A 111 7.63 6.83 17.07
N LEU A 112 8.55 5.87 17.12
CA LEU A 112 8.71 4.80 16.13
C LEU A 112 7.46 3.93 16.06
N ASN A 113 6.95 3.49 17.21
CA ASN A 113 5.72 2.70 17.29
C ASN A 113 4.53 3.50 16.74
N LEU A 114 4.37 4.76 17.16
CA LEU A 114 3.31 5.63 16.68
C LEU A 114 3.39 5.82 15.15
N TYR A 115 4.60 5.97 14.60
CA TYR A 115 4.82 6.07 13.16
C TYR A 115 4.46 4.78 12.41
N TYR A 116 4.97 3.61 12.82
CA TYR A 116 4.73 2.38 12.08
C TYR A 116 3.30 1.84 12.26
N ASP A 117 2.73 1.93 13.45
CA ASP A 117 1.39 1.44 13.74
C ASP A 117 0.33 2.23 12.97
N SER A 118 0.45 3.55 12.93
CA SER A 118 -0.44 4.40 12.17
C SER A 118 -0.35 4.12 10.65
N ILE A 119 0.85 3.88 10.11
CA ILE A 119 1.03 3.44 8.71
C ILE A 119 0.32 2.12 8.45
N ASN A 120 0.47 1.15 9.35
CA ASN A 120 -0.14 -0.16 9.19
C ASN A 120 -1.67 -0.05 9.20
N ARG A 121 -2.24 0.72 10.13
CA ARG A 121 -3.67 1.03 10.16
C ARG A 121 -4.12 1.72 8.87
N MET A 122 -3.39 2.72 8.40
CA MET A 122 -3.69 3.42 7.13
C MET A 122 -3.72 2.46 5.92
N ARG A 123 -2.81 1.47 5.87
CA ARG A 123 -2.73 0.49 4.76
C ARG A 123 -3.94 -0.43 4.69
N GLU A 124 -4.57 -0.74 5.81
CA GLU A 124 -5.76 -1.60 5.87
C GLU A 124 -6.96 -0.95 5.17
N PHE A 125 -6.95 0.37 4.98
CA PHE A 125 -8.04 1.12 4.34
C PHE A 125 -7.93 1.24 2.82
N ARG A 126 -6.98 0.57 2.15
CA ARG A 126 -6.91 0.50 0.67
C ARG A 126 -8.03 -0.36 0.07
N LYS A 127 -9.28 0.02 0.29
CA LYS A 127 -10.45 -0.50 -0.41
C LYS A 127 -10.78 0.42 -1.59
N THR A 128 -11.35 -0.14 -2.65
CA THR A 128 -11.72 0.59 -3.86
C THR A 128 -12.82 1.64 -3.62
N ASN A 129 -13.56 1.58 -2.51
CA ASN A 129 -14.55 2.58 -2.06
C ASN A 129 -14.68 2.54 -0.52
N PRO A 130 -13.93 3.36 0.25
CA PRO A 130 -14.05 3.40 1.71
C PRO A 130 -15.34 4.10 2.18
N SER A 131 -15.88 3.69 3.33
CA SER A 131 -16.99 4.39 4.01
C SER A 131 -16.53 5.72 4.59
N ALA A 132 -17.48 6.60 4.97
CA ALA A 132 -17.15 7.87 5.62
C ALA A 132 -16.33 7.68 6.91
N ASP A 133 -16.70 6.68 7.72
CA ASP A 133 -15.99 6.38 8.97
C ASP A 133 -14.57 5.87 8.71
N GLN A 134 -14.38 5.07 7.65
CA GLN A 134 -13.05 4.61 7.23
C GLN A 134 -12.17 5.77 6.74
N ILE A 135 -12.76 6.76 6.05
CA ILE A 135 -12.05 7.96 5.61
C ILE A 135 -11.63 8.79 6.82
N ASN A 136 -12.55 9.02 7.77
CA ASN A 136 -12.24 9.77 8.99
C ASN A 136 -11.16 9.08 9.81
N LEU A 137 -11.27 7.77 9.99
CA LEU A 137 -10.25 6.97 10.69
C LEU A 137 -8.91 7.01 9.96
N TYR A 138 -8.90 7.00 8.62
CA TYR A 138 -7.66 7.20 7.86
C TYR A 138 -7.04 8.58 8.12
N ILE A 139 -7.85 9.64 8.13
CA ILE A 139 -7.39 11.02 8.39
C ILE A 139 -6.88 11.15 9.84
N GLU A 140 -7.49 10.47 10.80
CA GLU A 140 -6.99 10.44 12.19
C GLU A 140 -5.65 9.71 12.28
N ASN A 141 -5.55 8.51 11.70
CA ASN A 141 -4.29 7.78 11.67
C ASN A 141 -3.20 8.55 10.90
N SER A 142 -3.53 9.34 9.88
CA SER A 142 -2.54 10.16 9.18
C SER A 142 -1.99 11.29 10.05
N LYS A 143 -2.80 11.87 10.94
CA LYS A 143 -2.35 12.85 11.95
C LYS A 143 -1.42 12.20 12.96
N ASP A 144 -1.77 11.02 13.47
CA ASP A 144 -0.92 10.23 14.36
C ASP A 144 0.39 9.86 13.67
N ASN A 145 0.32 9.48 12.40
CA ASN A 145 1.50 9.15 11.63
C ASN A 145 2.43 10.33 11.45
N PHE A 146 1.86 11.51 11.15
CA PHE A 146 2.60 12.74 11.03
C PHE A 146 3.24 13.16 12.37
N LYS A 147 2.56 12.95 13.49
CA LYS A 147 3.11 13.15 14.84
C LYS A 147 4.29 12.20 15.11
N GLY A 148 4.13 10.92 14.80
CA GLY A 148 5.19 9.92 14.89
C GLY A 148 6.39 10.30 14.04
N LEU A 149 6.16 10.69 12.78
CA LEU A 149 7.21 11.11 11.83
C LEU A 149 8.08 12.24 12.41
N LYS A 150 7.50 13.25 13.06
CA LYS A 150 8.28 14.32 13.71
C LYS A 150 9.23 13.79 14.77
N GLY A 151 8.81 12.79 15.55
CA GLY A 151 9.68 12.15 16.54
C GLY A 151 10.75 11.26 15.90
N VAL A 152 10.39 10.49 14.88
CA VAL A 152 11.34 9.61 14.19
C VAL A 152 12.40 10.39 13.41
N LEU A 153 12.06 11.55 12.83
CA LEU A 153 13.04 12.42 12.17
C LEU A 153 14.13 12.89 13.13
N LYS A 154 13.79 13.25 14.38
CA LYS A 154 14.78 13.59 15.42
C LYS A 154 15.71 12.42 15.74
N TYR A 155 15.13 11.23 15.87
CA TYR A 155 15.91 10.01 16.08
C TYR A 155 16.88 9.75 14.92
N TRP A 156 16.42 9.85 13.67
CA TRP A 156 17.25 9.61 12.49
C TRP A 156 18.35 10.64 12.27
N GLU A 157 18.09 11.90 12.59
CA GLU A 157 19.13 12.93 12.63
C GLU A 157 20.24 12.55 13.61
N ARG A 158 19.87 12.06 14.81
CA ARG A 158 20.85 11.59 15.82
C ARG A 158 21.65 10.38 15.35
N VAL A 159 21.02 9.40 14.71
CA VAL A 159 21.71 8.18 14.21
C VAL A 159 22.31 8.34 12.81
N ASN A 160 22.30 9.56 12.25
CA ASN A 160 22.78 9.89 10.91
C ASN A 160 22.23 8.96 9.81
N GLN A 161 20.93 8.62 9.92
CA GLN A 161 20.21 7.82 8.92
C GLN A 161 19.35 8.72 8.02
N SER A 162 19.16 8.32 6.77
CA SER A 162 18.31 9.04 5.82
C SER A 162 16.83 8.84 6.11
N ILE A 163 16.02 9.82 5.69
CA ILE A 163 14.55 9.77 5.75
C ILE A 163 14.08 8.47 5.05
N PRO A 164 13.15 7.71 5.66
CA PRO A 164 12.70 6.42 5.17
C PRO A 164 12.10 6.60 3.77
N PRO A 165 12.42 5.72 2.81
CA PRO A 165 12.02 5.85 1.41
C PRO A 165 10.53 5.61 1.16
N ASN A 166 9.70 5.57 2.21
CA ASN A 166 8.27 5.39 2.12
C ASN A 166 7.64 6.25 3.21
N VAL A 167 7.27 7.49 2.87
CA VAL A 167 6.30 8.25 3.66
C VAL A 167 4.94 8.17 2.95
N PRO A 168 4.17 7.06 3.11
CA PRO A 168 2.83 6.90 2.55
C PRO A 168 1.89 8.08 2.82
N ILE A 169 2.16 8.88 3.86
CA ILE A 169 1.37 10.05 4.23
C ILE A 169 1.23 11.00 3.05
N ARG A 170 2.33 11.36 2.37
CA ARG A 170 2.39 12.58 1.56
C ARG A 170 1.37 12.54 0.42
N SER A 171 1.56 11.66 -0.55
CA SER A 171 0.72 11.64 -1.75
C SER A 171 -0.69 11.10 -1.47
N GLU A 172 -0.81 10.02 -0.69
CA GLU A 172 -2.12 9.39 -0.43
C GLU A 172 -3.00 10.26 0.49
N THR A 173 -2.45 10.84 1.55
CA THR A 173 -3.24 11.66 2.50
C THR A 173 -3.65 12.99 1.86
N ILE A 174 -2.74 13.67 1.14
CA ILE A 174 -3.11 14.90 0.42
C ILE A 174 -4.21 14.58 -0.60
N ASP A 175 -4.09 13.49 -1.37
CA ASP A 175 -5.13 13.06 -2.33
C ASP A 175 -6.48 12.75 -1.65
N ILE A 176 -6.48 12.17 -0.44
CA ILE A 176 -7.71 11.93 0.34
C ILE A 176 -8.32 13.25 0.82
N LEU A 177 -7.52 14.13 1.43
CA LEU A 177 -7.98 15.42 1.93
C LEU A 177 -8.60 16.26 0.81
N MET A 178 -7.96 16.32 -0.36
CA MET A 178 -8.51 17.02 -1.53
C MET A 178 -9.84 16.42 -2.00
N ARG A 179 -9.98 15.09 -2.02
CA ARG A 179 -11.25 14.42 -2.36
C ARG A 179 -12.37 14.65 -1.35
N CYS A 180 -12.03 15.01 -0.11
CA CYS A 180 -12.97 15.37 0.96
C CYS A 180 -13.26 16.88 1.03
N ASN A 181 -12.79 17.68 0.07
CA ASN A 181 -12.84 19.15 0.10
C ASN A 181 -12.19 19.74 1.39
N LYS A 182 -11.11 19.12 1.88
CA LYS A 182 -10.32 19.60 3.02
C LYS A 182 -9.05 20.31 2.54
N VAL A 183 -9.22 21.32 1.67
CA VAL A 183 -8.12 22.00 0.97
C VAL A 183 -7.14 22.65 1.93
N LYS A 184 -7.64 23.31 2.99
CA LYS A 184 -6.80 23.96 4.01
C LYS A 184 -5.91 22.95 4.74
N GLU A 185 -6.47 21.81 5.13
CA GLU A 185 -5.72 20.73 5.80
C GLU A 185 -4.67 20.13 4.84
N ALA A 186 -5.03 19.92 3.57
CA ALA A 186 -4.12 19.39 2.56
C ALA A 186 -2.92 20.32 2.30
N LYS A 187 -3.19 21.62 2.13
CA LYS A 187 -2.15 22.64 1.93
C LYS A 187 -1.23 22.75 3.15
N LYS A 188 -1.80 22.75 4.36
CA LYS A 188 -1.02 22.76 5.60
C LYS A 188 -0.10 21.54 5.69
N LEU A 189 -0.62 20.33 5.45
CA LEU A 189 0.17 19.10 5.47
C LEU A 189 1.31 19.12 4.45
N TYR A 190 1.06 19.64 3.26
CA TYR A 190 2.08 19.78 2.22
C TYR A 190 3.24 20.70 2.64
N GLU A 191 2.93 21.89 3.16
CA GLU A 191 3.95 22.82 3.66
C GLU A 191 4.68 22.25 4.88
N ASP A 192 3.95 21.63 5.81
CA ASP A 192 4.52 20.99 7.00
C ASP A 192 5.53 19.89 6.61
N LEU A 193 5.21 19.04 5.63
CA LEU A 193 6.12 17.99 5.12
C LEU A 193 7.33 18.59 4.38
N LYS A 194 7.13 19.68 3.65
CA LYS A 194 8.19 20.42 2.97
C LYS A 194 9.18 21.02 3.98
N CYS A 195 8.69 21.64 5.05
CA CYS A 195 9.52 22.15 6.14
C CYS A 195 10.35 21.05 6.83
N LEU A 196 9.82 19.82 6.90
CA LEU A 196 10.51 18.66 7.46
C LEU A 196 11.50 18.00 6.48
N GLY A 197 11.70 18.55 5.28
CA GLY A 197 12.61 17.99 4.29
C GLY A 197 12.12 16.69 3.66
N VAL A 198 10.84 16.35 3.80
CA VAL A 198 10.24 15.11 3.29
C VAL A 198 9.70 15.36 1.89
N TYR A 199 10.48 14.99 0.87
CA TYR A 199 10.12 15.17 -0.54
C TYR A 199 9.93 13.83 -1.25
N ASP A 200 9.13 13.84 -2.33
CA ASP A 200 9.11 12.71 -3.26
C ASP A 200 10.42 12.74 -4.08
N ASN A 201 11.14 11.61 -4.09
CA ASN A 201 12.36 11.45 -4.91
C ASN A 201 12.07 11.48 -6.42
N CYS A 202 10.79 11.45 -6.81
CA CYS A 202 10.33 11.54 -8.19
C CYS A 202 9.77 12.95 -8.47
N PRO A 203 10.46 13.78 -9.27
CA PRO A 203 10.04 15.16 -9.55
C PRO A 203 8.64 15.27 -10.17
N GLU A 204 8.23 14.29 -10.98
CA GLU A 204 6.90 14.27 -11.62
C GLU A 204 5.77 14.10 -10.59
N LEU A 205 5.98 13.28 -9.55
CA LEU A 205 5.02 13.10 -8.47
C LEU A 205 4.89 14.36 -7.65
N GLU A 206 6.02 15.02 -7.36
CA GLU A 206 6.05 16.28 -6.62
C GLU A 206 5.29 17.39 -7.37
N LEU A 207 5.55 17.53 -8.67
CA LEU A 207 4.84 18.49 -9.54
C LEU A 207 3.34 18.19 -9.59
N ARG A 208 2.95 16.92 -9.62
CA ARG A 208 1.54 16.50 -9.60
C ARG A 208 0.85 16.91 -8.31
N ILE A 209 1.49 16.72 -7.15
CA ILE A 209 0.93 17.13 -5.84
C ILE A 209 0.79 18.65 -5.80
N LYS A 210 1.81 19.38 -6.23
CA LYS A 210 1.78 20.85 -6.31
C LYS A 210 0.62 21.34 -7.19
N ASN A 211 0.51 20.82 -8.41
CA ASN A 211 -0.58 21.16 -9.33
C ASN A 211 -1.96 20.85 -8.74
N MET A 212 -2.08 19.73 -8.02
CA MET A 212 -3.31 19.36 -7.33
C MET A 212 -3.66 20.35 -6.21
N ILE A 213 -2.70 20.85 -5.45
CA ILE A 213 -2.97 21.83 -4.37
C ILE A 213 -3.33 23.21 -4.95
N GLU A 214 -2.67 23.62 -6.03
CA GLU A 214 -2.83 24.95 -6.61
C GLU A 214 -4.10 25.08 -7.47
N HIS A 215 -4.39 24.10 -8.34
CA HIS A 215 -5.39 24.27 -9.40
C HIS A 215 -6.65 23.42 -9.21
N TYR A 216 -6.58 22.33 -8.44
CA TYR A 216 -7.74 21.46 -8.20
C TYR A 216 -8.87 22.17 -7.41
N PRO A 217 -8.60 23.04 -6.42
CA PRO A 217 -9.66 23.68 -5.63
C PRO A 217 -10.64 24.50 -6.46
N GLU A 218 -10.16 25.32 -7.39
CA GLU A 218 -11.00 26.19 -8.22
C GLU A 218 -11.97 25.35 -9.06
N ASN A 219 -11.45 24.32 -9.74
CA ASN A 219 -12.24 23.38 -10.52
C ASN A 219 -13.25 22.62 -9.64
N MET A 220 -12.83 22.19 -8.45
CA MET A 220 -13.69 21.51 -7.50
C MET A 220 -14.85 22.39 -7.04
N TYR A 221 -14.59 23.65 -6.67
CA TYR A 221 -15.63 24.58 -6.23
C TYR A 221 -16.62 24.90 -7.35
N ALA A 222 -16.15 25.09 -8.58
CA ALA A 222 -17.03 25.26 -9.75
C ALA A 222 -17.96 24.05 -9.95
N VAL A 223 -17.47 22.82 -9.75
CA VAL A 223 -18.31 21.62 -9.82
C VAL A 223 -19.31 21.56 -8.67
N ILE A 224 -18.88 21.89 -7.44
CA ILE A 224 -19.77 21.91 -6.27
C ILE A 224 -20.90 22.91 -6.48
N GLU A 225 -20.58 24.14 -6.89
CA GLU A 225 -21.54 25.20 -7.19
C GLU A 225 -22.53 24.76 -8.29
N TYR A 226 -22.03 24.21 -9.38
CA TYR A 226 -22.87 23.72 -10.47
C TYR A 226 -23.85 22.64 -10.02
N ILE A 227 -23.38 21.63 -9.26
CA ILE A 227 -24.24 20.56 -8.76
C ILE A 227 -25.23 21.11 -7.72
N SER A 228 -24.80 22.06 -6.88
CA SER A 228 -25.68 22.70 -5.91
C SER A 228 -26.86 23.41 -6.58
N ASN A 229 -26.61 24.09 -7.71
CA ASN A 229 -27.65 24.76 -8.50
C ASN A 229 -28.47 23.79 -9.37
N ASN A 230 -27.96 22.58 -9.63
CA ASN A 230 -28.58 21.58 -10.51
C ASN A 230 -28.68 20.21 -9.81
N MET A 231 -29.24 20.18 -8.60
CA MET A 231 -29.32 18.96 -7.80
C MET A 231 -30.07 17.84 -8.55
N GLY A 232 -29.45 16.66 -8.62
CA GLY A 232 -30.01 15.53 -9.36
C GLY A 232 -29.81 15.63 -10.88
N VAL A 233 -28.85 16.40 -11.36
CA VAL A 233 -28.46 16.44 -12.79
C VAL A 233 -27.85 15.11 -13.26
N GLU A 234 -28.13 14.73 -14.51
CA GLU A 234 -27.50 13.57 -15.15
C GLU A 234 -25.99 13.81 -15.34
N GLN A 235 -25.15 12.84 -14.99
CA GLN A 235 -23.69 12.97 -15.03
C GLN A 235 -23.15 13.31 -16.43
N THR A 236 -23.78 12.80 -17.50
CA THR A 236 -23.39 13.08 -18.90
C THR A 236 -23.68 14.53 -19.27
N LYS A 237 -24.82 15.08 -18.85
CA LYS A 237 -25.20 16.48 -19.03
C LYS A 237 -24.26 17.40 -18.26
N ALA A 238 -24.02 17.11 -16.98
CA ALA A 238 -23.07 17.85 -16.15
C ALA A 238 -21.66 17.86 -16.78
N ARG A 239 -21.20 16.72 -17.29
CA ARG A 239 -19.92 16.63 -18.01
C ARG A 239 -19.87 17.55 -19.22
N LYS A 240 -20.93 17.57 -20.03
CA LYS A 240 -20.97 18.39 -21.25
C LYS A 240 -20.85 19.88 -20.94
N GLU A 241 -21.60 20.36 -19.95
CA GLU A 241 -21.65 21.77 -19.57
C GLU A 241 -20.38 22.22 -18.84
N LEU A 242 -19.84 21.40 -17.93
CA LEU A 242 -18.63 21.74 -17.17
C LEU A 242 -17.34 21.65 -18.01
N ASN A 243 -17.32 20.83 -19.06
CA ASN A 243 -16.13 20.65 -19.91
C ASN A 243 -15.81 21.85 -20.80
N GLU A 244 -16.68 22.87 -20.84
CA GLU A 244 -16.38 24.16 -21.47
C GLU A 244 -15.32 24.96 -20.69
N LYS A 245 -15.24 24.75 -19.37
CA LYS A 245 -14.37 25.50 -18.45
C LYS A 245 -13.31 24.65 -17.77
N ILE A 246 -13.58 23.36 -17.58
CA ILE A 246 -12.72 22.43 -16.85
C ILE A 246 -12.21 21.36 -17.80
N ASP A 247 -10.92 21.03 -17.74
CA ASP A 247 -10.37 19.96 -18.58
C ASP A 247 -11.02 18.60 -18.28
N SER A 248 -11.20 17.80 -19.33
CA SER A 248 -11.91 16.50 -19.27
C SER A 248 -11.30 15.52 -18.26
N THR A 249 -9.98 15.59 -18.04
CA THR A 249 -9.26 14.68 -17.14
C THR A 249 -9.54 15.03 -15.68
N THR A 250 -9.41 16.31 -15.33
CA THR A 250 -9.72 16.87 -14.01
C THR A 250 -11.20 16.71 -13.69
N LEU A 251 -12.08 17.01 -14.65
CA LEU A 251 -13.52 16.83 -14.48
C LEU A 251 -13.89 15.37 -14.23
N THR A 252 -13.29 14.44 -15.00
CA THR A 252 -13.49 13.00 -14.79
C THR A 252 -13.02 12.57 -13.40
N ARG A 253 -11.89 13.10 -12.94
CA ARG A 253 -11.34 12.82 -11.62
C ARG A 253 -12.24 13.34 -10.51
N ILE A 254 -12.71 14.60 -10.59
CA ILE A 254 -13.65 15.19 -9.62
C ILE A 254 -14.94 14.37 -9.57
N LEU A 255 -15.62 14.20 -10.70
CA LEU A 255 -16.93 13.53 -10.74
C LEU A 255 -16.90 12.06 -10.32
N ASN A 256 -15.74 11.39 -10.42
CA ASN A 256 -15.64 9.96 -10.12
C ASN A 256 -14.92 9.61 -8.83
N ARG A 257 -14.06 10.49 -8.30
CA ARG A 257 -13.22 10.17 -7.14
C ARG A 257 -13.49 11.03 -5.93
N SER A 258 -14.21 12.13 -6.06
CA SER A 258 -14.53 13.01 -4.95
C SER A 258 -15.59 12.43 -4.03
N TYR A 259 -15.37 12.56 -2.72
CA TYR A 259 -16.29 12.08 -1.69
C TYR A 259 -17.45 13.04 -1.43
N PHE A 260 -17.31 14.31 -1.84
CA PHE A 260 -18.38 15.30 -1.82
C PHE A 260 -19.45 15.10 -2.91
N ILE A 261 -19.31 14.08 -3.77
CA ILE A 261 -20.29 13.75 -4.83
C ILE A 261 -20.89 12.37 -4.56
N ASN A 262 -22.21 12.35 -4.37
CA ASN A 262 -23.02 11.14 -4.35
C ASN A 262 -23.61 10.85 -5.73
N LYS A 263 -23.73 9.57 -6.06
CA LYS A 263 -24.36 9.12 -7.31
C LYS A 263 -25.53 8.21 -7.03
N LYS A 264 -26.70 8.54 -7.57
CA LYS A 264 -27.85 7.65 -7.59
C LYS A 264 -28.08 7.15 -9.00
N LYS A 265 -28.23 5.84 -9.18
CA LYS A 265 -28.50 5.25 -10.48
C LYS A 265 -30.02 5.19 -10.70
N LYS A 266 -30.50 5.74 -11.80
CA LYS A 266 -31.90 5.67 -12.23
C LYS A 266 -31.94 5.45 -13.75
N ASP A 267 -32.71 4.46 -14.19
CA ASP A 267 -32.85 4.11 -15.62
C ASP A 267 -31.51 3.91 -16.35
N GLY A 268 -30.56 3.25 -15.68
CA GLY A 268 -29.21 3.01 -16.22
C GLY A 268 -28.25 4.20 -16.16
N LYS A 269 -28.74 5.40 -15.83
CA LYS A 269 -27.98 6.66 -15.80
C LYS A 269 -27.59 7.05 -14.38
N ASN A 270 -26.47 7.77 -14.24
CA ASN A 270 -26.01 8.32 -12.96
C ASN A 270 -26.50 9.75 -12.79
N PHE A 271 -27.13 10.03 -11.66
CA PHE A 271 -27.56 11.37 -11.25
C PHE A 271 -26.73 11.83 -10.07
N LEU A 272 -26.27 13.08 -10.13
CA LEU A 272 -25.30 13.66 -9.20
C LEU A 272 -26.01 14.43 -8.08
N TYR A 273 -25.52 14.24 -6.86
CA TYR A 273 -25.96 14.93 -5.66
C TYR A 273 -24.73 15.32 -4.85
N LEU A 274 -24.83 16.40 -4.07
CA LEU A 274 -23.79 16.71 -3.09
C LEU A 274 -23.88 15.78 -1.88
N ASN A 275 -22.72 15.51 -1.28
CA ASN A 275 -22.62 14.86 0.02
C ASN A 275 -22.30 15.92 1.06
N ASP A 276 -23.31 16.29 1.85
CA ASP A 276 -23.23 17.39 2.81
C ASP A 276 -22.09 17.23 3.83
N LYS A 277 -21.69 15.98 4.14
CA LYS A 277 -20.55 15.69 5.03
C LYS A 277 -19.21 16.25 4.53
N TYR A 278 -19.08 16.46 3.22
CA TYR A 278 -17.83 16.90 2.60
C TYR A 278 -17.98 18.15 1.73
N ALA A 279 -19.16 18.40 1.17
CA ALA A 279 -19.33 19.49 0.20
C ALA A 279 -19.10 20.89 0.78
N PHE A 280 -19.34 21.10 2.08
CA PHE A 280 -19.37 22.43 2.70
C PHE A 280 -18.32 22.63 3.82
N ASN A 281 -17.14 22.00 3.68
CA ASN A 281 -16.01 22.13 4.62
C ASN A 281 -15.15 23.38 4.38
#